data_AF-A0A960ZQ55-F1
#
_entry.id   AF-A0A960ZQ55-F1
#
_cell.length_a   1.000
_cell.length_b   1.000
_cell.length_c   1.000
_cell.angle_alpha   90.00
_cell.angle_beta   90.00
_cell.angle_gamma   90.00
#
_symmetry.space_group_name_H-M   'P 1'
#
loop_
_entity.id
_entity.type
_entity.pdbx_description
1 polymer ?
#
loop_
_entity_poly.entity_id
_entity_poly.type
_entity_poly.pdbx_seq_one_letter_code
_entity_poly.pdbx_strand_id
1 'polypeptide(L)'
;WILALLVTRYVSVASIAAALLIPLTLGVQTWLTGEWNPAVFAFGLFVCVLAIWKHRSNIGRLRRGEENRFGKKKVDTADSSAGTPPSAS
;
A
#
# COMPACT_ATOMS: atom_id res chain seq x y z
N TRP A 1 -1.88 -8.22 5.63
CA TRP A 1 -1.61 -6.77 5.56
C TRP A 1 -0.42 -6.34 6.44
N ILE A 2 -0.48 -6.52 7.77
CA ILE A 2 0.57 -6.03 8.70
C ILE A 2 1.96 -6.56 8.35
N LEU A 3 2.10 -7.89 8.18
CA LEU A 3 3.38 -8.49 7.80
C LEU A 3 3.95 -7.87 6.51
N ALA A 4 3.12 -7.75 5.47
CA ALA A 4 3.52 -7.13 4.20
C ALA A 4 3.93 -5.66 4.39
N LEU A 5 3.23 -4.90 5.24
CA LEU A 5 3.61 -3.53 5.57
C LEU A 5 4.96 -3.48 6.29
N LEU A 6 5.20 -4.34 7.28
CA LEU A 6 6.45 -4.33 8.04
C LEU A 6 7.66 -4.71 7.16
N VAL A 7 7.49 -5.70 6.29
CA VAL A 7 8.55 -6.17 5.38
C VAL A 7 8.83 -5.14 4.26
N THR A 8 7.79 -4.63 3.62
CA THR A 8 7.96 -3.76 2.43
C THR A 8 8.10 -2.28 2.79
N ARG A 9 7.52 -1.88 3.92
CA ARG A 9 7.28 -0.49 4.33
C ARG A 9 6.46 0.32 3.32
N TYR A 10 5.65 -0.34 2.49
CA TYR A 10 4.74 0.32 1.55
C TYR A 10 3.29 -0.06 1.88
N VAL A 11 2.48 0.93 2.24
CA VAL A 11 1.05 0.73 2.54
C VAL A 11 0.30 0.23 1.30
N SER A 12 0.66 0.74 0.12
CA SER A 12 0.08 0.29 -1.16
C SER A 12 0.34 -1.18 -1.45
N VAL A 13 1.56 -1.67 -1.21
CA VAL A 13 1.89 -3.10 -1.37
C VAL A 13 1.10 -3.95 -0.39
N ALA A 14 1.03 -3.55 0.88
CA ALA A 14 0.26 -4.26 1.89
C ALA A 14 -1.24 -4.34 1.54
N SER A 15 -1.82 -3.26 1.02
CA SER A 15 -3.22 -3.18 0.61
C SER A 15 -3.52 -4.02 -0.63
N ILE A 16 -2.65 -3.99 -1.66
CA ILE A 16 -2.80 -4.86 -2.84
C ILE A 16 -2.70 -6.32 -2.43
N ALA A 17 -1.73 -6.69 -1.58
CA ALA A 17 -1.60 -8.05 -1.07
C ALA A 17 -2.86 -8.50 -0.30
N ALA A 18 -3.42 -7.63 0.55
CA ALA A 18 -4.68 -7.94 1.25
C ALA A 18 -5.86 -8.12 0.28
N ALA A 19 -5.94 -7.32 -0.78
CA ALA A 19 -6.99 -7.48 -1.79
C ALA A 19 -6.87 -8.80 -2.56
N LEU A 20 -5.65 -9.22 -2.92
CA LEU A 20 -5.39 -10.52 -3.57
C LEU A 20 -5.75 -11.70 -2.67
N LEU A 21 -5.62 -11.55 -1.36
CA LEU A 21 -6.01 -12.60 -0.41
C LEU A 21 -7.52 -12.87 -0.42
N ILE A 22 -8.38 -11.90 -0.78
CA ILE A 22 -9.84 -12.10 -0.77
C ILE A 22 -10.29 -13.26 -1.67
N PRO A 23 -10.08 -13.23 -3.01
CA PRO A 23 -10.46 -14.35 -3.87
C PRO A 23 -9.67 -15.61 -3.55
N LEU A 24 -8.43 -15.50 -3.06
CA LEU A 24 -7.62 -16.65 -2.65
C LEU A 24 -8.27 -17.39 -1.47
N THR A 25 -8.63 -16.68 -0.39
CA THR A 25 -9.25 -17.29 0.78
C THR A 25 -10.62 -17.87 0.47
N LEU A 26 -11.40 -17.23 -0.42
CA LEU A 26 -12.67 -17.78 -0.89
C LEU A 26 -12.46 -19.07 -1.67
N GLY A 27 -11.46 -19.12 -2.57
CA GLY A 27 -11.12 -20.36 -3.30
C GLY A 27 -10.64 -21.48 -2.38
N VAL A 28 -9.79 -21.15 -1.39
CA VAL A 28 -9.33 -22.11 -0.38
C VAL A 28 -10.50 -22.63 0.47
N GLN A 29 -11.40 -21.74 0.89
CA GLN A 29 -12.59 -22.13 1.63
C GLN A 29 -13.44 -23.12 0.82
N THR A 30 -13.74 -22.82 -0.45
CA THR A 30 -14.48 -23.73 -1.32
C THR A 30 -13.77 -25.06 -1.50
N TRP A 31 -12.45 -25.08 -1.61
CA TRP A 31 -11.69 -26.33 -1.71
C TRP A 31 -11.76 -27.17 -0.42
N LEU A 32 -11.75 -26.53 0.75
CA LEU A 32 -11.80 -27.21 2.05
C LEU A 32 -13.21 -27.70 2.43
N THR A 33 -14.25 -26.91 2.14
CA THR A 33 -15.63 -27.20 2.56
C THR A 33 -16.47 -27.83 1.48
N GLY A 34 -16.07 -27.74 0.21
CA GLY A 34 -16.90 -28.09 -0.95
C GLY A 34 -18.04 -27.10 -1.21
N GLU A 35 -18.21 -26.07 -0.37
CA GLU A 35 -19.28 -25.08 -0.53
C GLU A 35 -18.88 -24.00 -1.53
N TRP A 36 -19.62 -23.95 -2.63
CA TRP A 36 -19.41 -22.94 -3.67
C TRP A 36 -20.53 -21.92 -3.69
N ASN A 37 -20.16 -20.65 -3.52
CA ASN A 37 -21.05 -19.52 -3.74
C ASN A 37 -20.47 -18.62 -4.85
N PRO A 38 -20.96 -18.77 -6.10
CA PRO A 38 -20.41 -18.03 -7.24
C PRO A 38 -20.60 -16.52 -7.11
N ALA A 39 -21.68 -16.05 -6.49
CA ALA A 39 -21.95 -14.63 -6.31
C ALA A 39 -20.93 -13.98 -5.36
N VAL A 40 -20.65 -14.64 -4.23
CA VAL A 40 -19.65 -14.16 -3.26
C VAL A 40 -18.25 -14.17 -3.88
N PHE A 41 -17.90 -15.22 -4.63
CA PHE A 41 -16.61 -15.29 -5.30
C PHE A 41 -16.45 -14.21 -6.37
N ALA A 42 -17.46 -14.02 -7.22
CA ALA A 42 -17.46 -12.96 -8.24
C ALA A 42 -17.34 -11.57 -7.61
N PHE A 43 -18.06 -11.31 -6.52
CA PHE A 43 -17.95 -10.06 -5.78
C PHE A 43 -16.54 -9.88 -5.16
N GLY A 44 -15.96 -10.92 -4.57
CA GLY A 44 -14.59 -10.89 -4.04
C GLY A 44 -13.56 -10.59 -5.13
N LEU A 45 -13.71 -11.19 -6.30
CA LEU A 45 -12.87 -10.92 -7.46
C LEU A 45 -13.03 -9.47 -7.95
N PHE A 46 -14.27 -8.97 -8.03
CA PHE A 46 -14.57 -7.59 -8.38
C PHE A 46 -13.91 -6.59 -7.42
N VAL A 47 -14.03 -6.82 -6.11
CA VAL A 47 -13.37 -5.99 -5.08
C VAL A 47 -11.85 -6.03 -5.24
N CYS A 48 -11.26 -7.20 -5.50
CA CYS A 48 -9.83 -7.34 -5.76
C CYS A 48 -9.38 -6.51 -6.97
N VAL A 49 -10.08 -6.61 -8.09
CA VAL A 49 -9.79 -5.84 -9.31
C VAL A 49 -9.93 -4.33 -9.07
N LEU A 50 -11.01 -3.89 -8.41
CA LEU A 50 -11.20 -2.49 -8.06
C LEU A 50 -10.09 -1.96 -7.15
N ALA A 51 -9.66 -2.76 -6.16
CA ALA A 51 -8.57 -2.39 -5.28
C ALA A 51 -7.26 -2.21 -6.07
N ILE A 52 -6.93 -3.12 -6.97
CA ILE A 52 -5.74 -3.00 -7.84
C ILE A 52 -5.85 -1.75 -8.73
N TRP A 53 -7.00 -1.52 -9.35
CA TRP A 53 -7.24 -0.36 -10.20
C TRP A 53 -7.12 0.97 -9.45
N LYS A 54 -7.61 1.02 -8.21
CA LYS A 54 -7.46 2.19 -7.31
C LYS A 54 -5.99 2.47 -7.00
N HIS A 55 -5.16 1.43 -6.90
CA HIS A 55 -3.73 1.57 -6.59
C HIS A 55 -2.83 1.72 -7.82
N ARG A 56 -3.38 1.80 -9.05
CA ARG A 56 -2.57 1.92 -10.29
C ARG A 56 -1.50 3.02 -10.25
N SER A 57 -1.81 4.17 -9.64
CA SER A 57 -0.87 5.29 -9.49
C SER A 57 0.28 4.93 -8.55
N ASN A 58 -0.03 4.25 -7.43
CA ASN A 58 0.95 3.75 -6.48
C ASN A 58 1.85 2.69 -7.12
N ILE A 59 1.30 1.81 -7.96
CA ILE A 59 2.08 0.83 -8.73
C ILE A 59 3.06 1.55 -9.66
N GLY A 60 2.62 2.62 -10.32
CA GLY A 60 3.50 3.47 -11.12
C GLY A 60 4.66 4.07 -10.31
N ARG A 61 4.37 4.63 -9.13
CA ARG A 61 5.40 5.17 -8.22
C ARG A 61 6.32 4.08 -7.68
N LEU A 62 5.81 2.89 -7.35
CA LEU A 62 6.61 1.74 -6.92
C LEU A 62 7.64 1.34 -7.98
N ARG A 63 7.22 1.26 -9.26
CA ARG A 63 8.12 0.95 -10.38
C ARG A 63 9.22 1.99 -10.57
N ARG A 64 8.97 3.25 -10.21
CA ARG A 64 9.95 4.34 -10.27
C ARG A 64 10.72 4.57 -8.96
N GLY A 65 10.40 3.84 -7.90
CA GLY A 65 10.99 4.06 -6.56
C GLY A 65 10.51 5.34 -5.85
N GLU A 66 9.39 5.92 -6.28
CA GLU A 66 8.83 7.19 -5.78
C GLU A 66 7.70 7.00 -4.76
N GLU A 67 7.35 5.76 -4.44
CA GLU A 67 6.23 5.49 -3.53
C GLU A 67 6.58 5.88 -2.09
N ASN A 68 5.60 6.45 -1.38
CA ASN A 68 5.77 6.88 0.00
C ASN A 68 6.05 5.67 0.92
N ARG A 69 7.25 5.66 1.50
CA ARG A 69 7.65 4.65 2.48
C ARG A 69 7.08 5.00 3.84
N PHE A 70 6.41 4.03 4.46
CA PHE A 70 5.89 4.14 5.81
C PHE A 70 7.02 4.46 6.80
N GLY A 71 6.82 5.50 7.61
CA GLY A 71 7.78 5.97 8.61
C GLY A 71 8.98 6.75 8.07
N LYS A 72 8.95 7.29 6.85
CA LYS A 72 9.96 8.24 6.38
C LYS A 72 9.71 9.59 7.07
N LYS A 73 10.63 10.04 7.93
CA LYS A 73 10.58 11.39 8.52
C LYS A 73 10.70 12.41 7.40
N LYS A 74 9.78 13.37 7.32
CA LYS A 74 10.01 14.60 6.55
C LYS A 74 11.17 15.32 7.26
N VAL A 75 12.24 15.60 6.53
CA VAL A 75 13.22 16.57 7.00
C VAL A 75 12.59 17.92 6.71
N ASP A 76 12.12 18.59 7.75
CA ASP A 76 11.65 19.95 7.63
C ASP A 76 12.89 20.83 7.40
N THR A 77 13.13 21.20 6.15
CA THR A 77 14.15 22.21 5.76
C THR A 77 13.65 23.58 6.21
N ALA A 78 13.69 23.82 7.52
CA ALA A 78 13.37 25.08 8.14
C ALA A 78 14.40 25.38 9.24
N ASP A 79 15.70 25.34 8.91
CA ASP A 79 16.74 25.84 9.83
C ASP A 79 18.04 26.26 9.12
N SER A 80 17.95 27.03 8.04
CA SER A 80 19.14 27.61 7.38
C SER A 80 19.01 29.06 6.95
N SER A 81 18.02 29.80 7.49
CA SER A 81 17.94 31.26 7.30
C SER A 81 18.24 32.07 8.56
N ALA A 82 18.62 31.45 9.67
CA ALA A 82 19.09 32.15 10.88
C ALA A 82 20.63 32.27 10.84
N GLY A 83 21.15 33.01 9.88
CA GLY A 83 22.59 33.20 9.69
C GLY A 83 22.91 34.59 9.16
N THR A 84 22.77 35.62 9.98
CA THR A 84 23.49 36.88 9.78
C THR A 84 23.92 37.40 11.15
N PRO A 85 25.22 37.32 11.50
CA PRO A 85 25.71 38.00 12.69
C PRO A 85 25.65 39.51 12.46
N PRO A 86 25.26 40.32 13.47
CA PRO A 86 25.38 41.76 13.37
C PRO A 86 26.85 42.15 13.21
N SER A 87 27.13 42.87 12.13
CA SER A 87 28.43 43.48 11.85
C SER A 87 28.83 44.42 12.98
N ALA A 88 30.06 44.29 13.46
CA ALA A 88 30.69 45.24 14.36
C ALA A 88 30.74 46.64 13.72
N SER A 89 30.32 47.65 14.49
CA SER A 89 30.62 49.06 14.30
C SER A 89 30.62 49.74 15.66
#